data_AF-A0A8B8GA12-F1
#
_entry.id   AF-A0A8B8GA12-F1
#
_cell.length_a   1.000
_cell.length_b   1.000
_cell.length_c   1.000
_cell.angle_alpha   90.00
_cell.angle_beta   90.00
_cell.angle_gamma   90.00
#
_symmetry.space_group_name_H-M   'P 1'
#
loop_
_entity.id
_entity.type
_entity.pdbx_description
1 polymer ?
#
loop_
_entity_poly.entity_id
_entity_poly.type
_entity_poly.pdbx_seq_one_letter_code
_entity_poly.pdbx_strand_id
1 'polypeptide(L)'
;MYLYNMTLQRGSGITHAIHGNFSGGKVQEILVSRGKSLELMRPDTNTGKVHTLLTVEVFGIVRALMSFRQSGGTKDYIVVGSDSGRIVILEYLPSKNILDKVHQETFGKSGCRRIVPGQYLAIDPKGRAIMIGAVEKQKLVYIPNRDAEARLTISSPLEANKSNTLVYHMVGIDVAFDNPIFACLEIDYEEVDADPTGEAVQTTRQTLTFYEVDFGLNHVVRKYSEPLEEHANSLITVPGDKDGPGGVLICSENYITYKNQGEQPDIRCPIPRRRNDLDDPERGMILVCSATHKTKSMFFFLVQTEQGDVFKVTLETNEEFVTEIRLKYFDTVPVASAMCVLKTGFLFVASEFGNHYLYQIANLGDDDDEPEFSSAMPLEEGDTFFFAPRQLRNLVLVDEMDSLSPIMACQVADLAAEDTPQLYMACGRGSRSTLRVLRHGLEVSEMAVSELPGSPNAVWTVKRRADGIESP
;
A
#
# COMPACT_ATOMS: atom_id res chain seq x y z
N MET A 1 32.16 -16.99 24.87
CA MET A 1 31.33 -15.78 24.96
C MET A 1 29.92 -16.17 24.56
N TYR A 2 28.95 -16.02 25.45
CA TYR A 2 27.54 -16.32 25.18
C TYR A 2 26.78 -14.99 25.17
N LEU A 3 25.94 -14.79 24.16
CA LEU A 3 25.11 -13.59 24.01
C LEU A 3 23.64 -14.00 23.91
N TYR A 4 22.75 -13.10 24.31
CA TYR A 4 21.30 -13.27 24.22
C TYR A 4 20.69 -12.06 23.51
N ASN A 5 19.93 -12.30 22.45
CA ASN A 5 19.28 -11.24 21.68
C ASN A 5 17.88 -10.97 22.26
N MET A 6 17.59 -9.70 22.55
CA MET A 6 16.28 -9.24 22.99
C MET A 6 15.94 -7.91 22.30
N THR A 7 14.69 -7.77 21.86
CA THR A 7 14.19 -6.53 21.25
C THR A 7 13.42 -5.73 22.29
N LEU A 8 13.89 -4.52 22.62
CA LEU A 8 13.22 -3.62 23.56
C LEU A 8 12.10 -2.82 22.87
N GLN A 9 12.44 -2.17 21.75
CA GLN A 9 11.48 -1.50 20.87
C GLN A 9 11.48 -2.21 19.53
N ARG A 10 10.30 -2.65 19.08
CA ARG A 10 10.15 -3.30 17.77
C ARG A 10 10.36 -2.28 16.64
N GLY A 11 10.71 -2.77 15.45
CA GLY A 11 10.86 -1.92 14.27
C GLY A 11 9.55 -1.19 13.98
N SER A 12 9.61 0.11 13.73
CA SER A 12 8.43 0.95 13.51
C SER A 12 8.18 1.30 12.05
N GLY A 13 9.14 1.11 11.13
CA GLY A 13 8.90 1.38 9.70
C GLY A 13 7.87 0.40 9.12
N ILE A 14 6.93 0.91 8.33
CA ILE A 14 5.92 0.10 7.63
C ILE A 14 6.32 -0.04 6.16
N THR A 15 6.44 -1.28 5.71
CA THR A 15 6.80 -1.62 4.32
C THR A 15 5.58 -1.91 3.46
N HIS A 16 4.54 -2.49 4.06
CA HIS A 16 3.29 -2.84 3.39
C HIS A 16 2.14 -2.61 4.36
N ALA A 17 1.01 -2.12 3.84
CA ALA A 17 -0.24 -2.00 4.58
C ALA A 17 -1.40 -2.48 3.70
N ILE A 18 -2.27 -3.29 4.29
CA ILE A 18 -3.51 -3.74 3.67
C ILE A 18 -4.67 -3.53 4.64
N HIS A 19 -5.85 -3.26 4.11
CA HIS A 19 -7.07 -3.14 4.92
C HIS A 19 -8.10 -4.18 4.50
N GLY A 20 -8.92 -4.63 5.46
CA GLY A 20 -9.90 -5.68 5.24
C GLY A 20 -10.75 -5.93 6.48
N ASN A 21 -11.81 -6.72 6.32
CA ASN A 21 -12.59 -7.28 7.41
C ASN A 21 -11.89 -8.55 7.93
N PHE A 22 -10.74 -8.39 8.57
CA PHE A 22 -9.93 -9.51 9.06
C PHE A 22 -10.55 -10.20 10.27
N SER A 23 -11.27 -9.45 11.13
CA SER A 23 -12.05 -10.05 12.22
C SER A 23 -13.39 -10.65 11.78
N GLY A 24 -13.78 -10.42 10.52
CA GLY A 24 -15.10 -10.73 9.97
C GLY A 24 -16.14 -9.64 10.24
N GLY A 25 -17.28 -9.74 9.57
CA GLY A 25 -18.38 -8.78 9.75
C GLY A 25 -18.16 -7.47 8.99
N LYS A 26 -18.46 -6.33 9.65
CA LYS A 26 -18.43 -4.99 9.01
C LYS A 26 -17.23 -4.13 9.41
N VAL A 27 -16.52 -4.49 10.47
CA VAL A 27 -15.38 -3.71 10.99
C VAL A 27 -14.18 -3.88 10.07
N GLN A 28 -13.55 -2.79 9.66
CA GLN A 28 -12.30 -2.84 8.90
C GLN A 28 -11.11 -2.66 9.84
N GLU A 29 -10.12 -3.52 9.67
CA GLU A 29 -8.83 -3.43 10.32
C GLU A 29 -7.74 -3.19 9.27
N ILE A 30 -6.57 -2.78 9.74
CA ILE A 30 -5.37 -2.57 8.93
C ILE A 30 -4.32 -3.57 9.39
N LEU A 31 -3.84 -4.41 8.49
CA LEU A 31 -2.69 -5.26 8.74
C LEU A 31 -1.47 -4.64 8.08
N VAL A 32 -0.42 -4.43 8.87
CA VAL A 32 0.83 -3.85 8.41
C VAL A 32 2.00 -4.81 8.58
N SER A 33 2.94 -4.75 7.64
CA SER A 33 4.23 -5.42 7.74
C SER A 33 5.31 -4.41 8.09
N ARG A 34 6.03 -4.68 9.19
CA ARG A 34 7.23 -3.94 9.58
C ARG A 34 8.52 -4.67 9.21
N GLY A 35 8.48 -5.40 8.09
CA GLY A 35 9.57 -6.22 7.57
C GLY A 35 9.63 -7.60 8.24
N LYS A 36 9.96 -7.65 9.54
CA LYS A 36 10.11 -8.91 10.31
C LYS A 36 8.94 -9.26 11.23
N SER A 37 7.92 -8.42 11.27
CA SER A 37 6.73 -8.61 12.10
C SER A 37 5.47 -8.17 11.36
N LEU A 38 4.38 -8.88 11.64
CA LEU A 38 3.03 -8.50 11.23
C LEU A 38 2.31 -7.87 12.41
N GLU A 39 1.60 -6.78 12.15
CA GLU A 39 0.85 -6.06 13.16
C GLU A 39 -0.56 -5.76 12.66
N LEU A 40 -1.58 -6.21 13.40
CA LEU A 40 -2.97 -5.93 13.12
C LEU A 40 -3.42 -4.76 13.99
N MET A 41 -3.94 -3.73 13.36
CA MET A 41 -4.37 -2.49 13.97
C MET A 41 -5.85 -2.22 13.65
N ARG A 42 -6.52 -1.53 14.56
CA ARG A 42 -7.91 -1.12 14.39
C ARG A 42 -8.02 0.39 14.63
N PRO A 43 -8.40 1.17 13.61
CA PRO A 43 -8.80 2.56 13.81
C PRO A 43 -10.19 2.58 14.48
N ASP A 44 -10.28 3.24 15.63
CA ASP A 44 -11.55 3.49 16.30
C ASP A 44 -12.23 4.72 15.69
N THR A 45 -13.42 4.53 15.14
CA THR A 45 -14.19 5.59 14.48
C THR A 45 -14.73 6.64 15.43
N ASN A 46 -14.83 6.35 16.73
CA ASN A 46 -15.39 7.27 17.73
C ASN A 46 -14.31 8.20 18.29
N THR A 47 -13.16 7.64 18.66
CA THR A 47 -12.04 8.41 19.23
C THR A 47 -11.07 8.90 18.17
N GLY A 48 -11.08 8.28 16.99
CA GLY A 48 -10.13 8.57 15.93
C GLY A 48 -8.75 7.96 16.14
N LYS A 49 -8.55 7.15 17.19
CA LYS A 49 -7.23 6.57 17.52
C LYS A 49 -7.01 5.21 16.87
N VAL A 50 -5.75 4.92 16.52
CA VAL A 50 -5.34 3.61 16.02
C VAL A 50 -4.85 2.73 17.16
N HIS A 51 -5.51 1.60 17.39
CA HIS A 51 -5.12 0.63 18.40
C HIS A 51 -4.49 -0.62 17.79
N THR A 52 -3.31 -0.99 18.27
CA THR A 52 -2.69 -2.27 17.93
C THR A 52 -3.40 -3.41 18.65
N LEU A 53 -3.98 -4.34 17.90
CA LEU A 53 -4.68 -5.52 18.45
C LEU A 53 -3.74 -6.70 18.66
N LEU A 54 -2.85 -6.92 17.70
CA LEU A 54 -1.96 -8.07 17.65
C LEU A 54 -0.64 -7.70 16.98
N THR A 55 0.47 -8.17 17.56
CA THR A 55 1.79 -8.10 16.94
C THR A 55 2.45 -9.46 17.01
N VAL A 56 2.92 -9.98 15.87
CA VAL A 56 3.58 -11.28 15.77
C VAL A 56 4.90 -11.11 15.03
N GLU A 57 6.01 -11.58 15.62
CA GLU A 57 7.26 -11.72 14.88
C GLU A 57 7.17 -12.95 13.96
N VAL A 58 7.46 -12.74 12.68
CA VAL A 58 7.39 -13.82 11.68
C VAL A 58 8.73 -14.53 11.47
N PHE A 59 9.82 -13.98 12.02
CA PHE A 59 11.19 -14.49 11.89
C PHE A 59 11.63 -14.71 10.43
N GLY A 60 11.22 -13.80 9.55
CA GLY A 60 11.57 -13.78 8.13
C GLY A 60 11.36 -12.38 7.55
N ILE A 61 11.53 -12.24 6.24
CA ILE A 61 11.34 -10.97 5.53
C ILE A 61 10.03 -11.06 4.74
N VAL A 62 9.04 -10.28 5.15
CA VAL A 62 7.80 -10.10 4.36
C VAL A 62 8.13 -9.22 3.16
N ARG A 63 7.92 -9.77 1.97
CA ARG A 63 8.25 -9.13 0.69
C ARG A 63 7.03 -8.72 -0.12
N ALA A 64 5.90 -9.39 0.10
CA ALA A 64 4.60 -9.02 -0.45
C ALA A 64 3.50 -9.40 0.53
N LEU A 65 2.48 -8.55 0.63
CA LEU A 65 1.38 -8.73 1.58
C LEU A 65 0.08 -8.29 0.90
N MET A 66 -0.87 -9.21 0.74
CA MET A 66 -2.17 -8.91 0.15
C MET A 66 -3.31 -9.60 0.90
N SER A 67 -4.54 -9.11 0.74
CA SER A 67 -5.74 -9.75 1.28
C SER A 67 -6.68 -10.17 0.17
N PHE A 68 -7.49 -11.19 0.44
CA PHE A 68 -8.54 -11.61 -0.46
C PHE A 68 -9.74 -12.16 0.27
N ARG A 69 -10.88 -12.09 -0.41
CA ARG A 69 -12.13 -12.67 0.04
C ARG A 69 -12.57 -13.72 -0.95
N GLN A 70 -12.82 -14.93 -0.48
CA GLN A 70 -13.50 -15.92 -1.30
C GLN A 70 -14.95 -15.48 -1.55
N SER A 71 -15.47 -15.82 -2.74
CA SER A 71 -16.86 -15.57 -3.11
C SER A 71 -17.85 -16.03 -2.03
N GLY A 72 -18.78 -15.15 -1.66
CA GLY A 72 -19.75 -15.36 -0.57
C GLY A 72 -19.18 -15.37 0.85
N GLY A 73 -17.87 -15.13 1.04
CA GLY A 73 -17.25 -15.00 2.35
C GLY A 73 -17.55 -13.67 3.04
N THR A 74 -17.44 -13.63 4.36
CA THR A 74 -17.62 -12.41 5.18
C THR A 74 -16.33 -11.92 5.84
N LYS A 75 -15.22 -12.59 5.56
CA LYS A 75 -13.92 -12.40 6.20
C LYS A 75 -12.82 -12.43 5.16
N ASP A 76 -11.82 -11.58 5.35
CA ASP A 76 -10.66 -11.50 4.47
C ASP A 76 -9.52 -12.38 5.01
N TYR A 77 -8.97 -13.21 4.13
CA TYR A 77 -7.73 -13.95 4.36
C TYR A 77 -6.54 -13.09 3.96
N ILE A 78 -5.37 -13.44 4.49
CA ILE A 78 -4.12 -12.72 4.26
C ILE A 78 -3.16 -13.65 3.56
N VAL A 79 -2.60 -13.23 2.43
CA VAL A 79 -1.56 -13.97 1.70
C VAL A 79 -0.22 -13.27 1.90
N VAL A 80 0.78 -14.04 2.33
CA VAL A 80 2.12 -13.52 2.63
C VAL A 80 3.15 -14.15 1.69
N GLY A 81 3.79 -13.31 0.89
CA GLY A 81 5.02 -13.61 0.18
C GLY A 81 6.23 -13.28 1.07
N SER A 82 7.10 -14.25 1.29
CA SER A 82 8.26 -14.11 2.18
C SER A 82 9.55 -14.63 1.55
N ASP A 83 10.66 -14.50 2.25
CA ASP A 83 11.94 -15.10 1.92
C ASP A 83 12.00 -16.62 2.17
N SER A 84 10.92 -17.27 2.60
CA SER A 84 10.97 -18.69 3.01
C SER A 84 10.95 -19.71 1.85
N GLY A 85 10.61 -19.29 0.63
CA GLY A 85 10.32 -20.21 -0.49
C GLY A 85 8.95 -20.92 -0.35
N ARG A 86 8.07 -20.35 0.47
CA ARG A 86 6.71 -20.83 0.72
C ARG A 86 5.69 -19.70 0.61
N ILE A 87 4.49 -20.03 0.17
CA ILE A 87 3.32 -19.15 0.21
C ILE A 87 2.51 -19.52 1.45
N VAL A 88 2.12 -18.51 2.22
CA VAL A 88 1.37 -18.71 3.47
C VAL A 88 0.06 -17.95 3.37
N ILE A 89 -1.04 -18.62 3.73
CA ILE A 89 -2.35 -17.99 3.90
C ILE A 89 -2.71 -18.00 5.39
N LEU A 90 -3.01 -16.82 5.92
CA LEU A 90 -3.35 -16.58 7.32
C LEU A 90 -4.81 -16.15 7.45
N GLU A 91 -5.38 -16.48 8.61
CA GLU A 91 -6.69 -16.02 9.05
C GLU A 91 -6.56 -15.44 10.47
N TYR A 92 -7.07 -14.22 10.69
CA TYR A 92 -7.10 -13.65 12.04
C TYR A 92 -8.26 -14.23 12.85
N LEU A 93 -8.00 -14.83 14.01
CA LEU A 93 -9.04 -15.38 14.90
C LEU A 93 -9.25 -14.46 16.12
N PRO A 94 -10.32 -13.63 16.15
CA PRO A 94 -10.52 -12.66 17.24
C PRO A 94 -10.68 -13.30 18.62
N SER A 95 -11.29 -14.48 18.70
CA SER A 95 -11.53 -15.19 19.97
C SER A 95 -10.25 -15.65 20.66
N LYS A 96 -9.19 -15.90 19.90
CA LYS A 96 -7.87 -16.32 20.39
C LYS A 96 -6.81 -15.21 20.31
N ASN A 97 -7.13 -14.12 19.61
CA ASN A 97 -6.20 -13.07 19.23
C ASN A 97 -4.90 -13.62 18.58
N ILE A 98 -5.04 -14.47 17.56
CA ILE A 98 -3.92 -15.06 16.81
C ILE A 98 -4.12 -14.91 15.29
N LEU A 99 -3.02 -14.92 14.55
CA LEU A 99 -3.01 -15.19 13.13
C LEU A 99 -2.83 -16.70 12.93
N ASP A 100 -3.93 -17.40 12.64
CA ASP A 100 -3.90 -18.83 12.37
C ASP A 100 -3.38 -19.08 10.96
N LYS A 101 -2.54 -20.11 10.83
CA LYS A 101 -1.93 -20.49 9.57
C LYS A 101 -2.79 -21.52 8.88
N VAL A 102 -3.73 -21.04 8.07
CA VAL A 102 -4.70 -21.89 7.38
C VAL A 102 -4.04 -22.75 6.30
N HIS A 103 -3.07 -22.18 5.59
CA HIS A 103 -2.35 -22.92 4.55
C HIS A 103 -0.88 -22.50 4.44
N GLN A 104 -0.03 -23.45 4.07
CA GLN A 104 1.38 -23.22 3.77
C GLN A 104 1.86 -24.21 2.72
N GLU A 105 2.22 -23.71 1.54
CA GLU A 105 2.70 -24.54 0.44
C GLU A 105 4.14 -24.17 0.07
N THR A 106 4.95 -25.19 -0.21
CA THR A 106 6.38 -25.02 -0.52
C THR A 106 6.59 -25.10 -2.02
N PHE A 107 7.22 -24.07 -2.60
CA PHE A 107 7.49 -24.01 -4.05
C PHE A 107 8.97 -23.78 -4.38
N GLY A 108 9.79 -23.39 -3.42
CA GLY A 108 11.17 -23.02 -3.70
C GLY A 108 12.09 -23.04 -2.49
N LYS A 109 13.30 -22.51 -2.71
CA LYS A 109 14.35 -22.40 -1.68
C LYS A 109 14.21 -21.08 -0.92
N SER A 110 14.66 -21.06 0.32
CA SER A 110 14.70 -19.84 1.13
C SER A 110 15.76 -18.83 0.66
N GLY A 111 15.56 -17.57 1.07
CA GLY A 111 16.33 -16.38 0.73
C GLY A 111 15.58 -15.45 -0.24
N CYS A 112 15.94 -14.15 -0.22
CA CYS A 112 15.51 -13.18 -1.22
C CYS A 112 16.22 -13.42 -2.56
N ARG A 113 15.83 -14.49 -3.27
CA ARG A 113 16.48 -14.90 -4.53
C ARG A 113 15.82 -14.21 -5.73
N ARG A 114 16.61 -14.06 -6.80
CA ARG A 114 16.22 -13.45 -8.08
C ARG A 114 15.09 -14.22 -8.78
N ILE A 115 15.22 -15.55 -8.85
CA ILE A 115 14.29 -16.42 -9.59
C ILE A 115 13.31 -17.21 -8.72
N VAL A 116 13.33 -17.06 -7.39
CA VAL A 116 12.36 -17.77 -6.52
C VAL A 116 11.22 -16.80 -6.17
N PRO A 117 9.95 -17.18 -6.40
CA PRO A 117 8.81 -16.31 -6.14
C PRO A 117 8.71 -15.84 -4.68
N GLY A 118 8.12 -14.66 -4.51
CA GLY A 118 7.92 -14.05 -3.19
C GLY A 118 8.04 -12.54 -3.20
N GLN A 119 8.58 -11.94 -4.27
CA GLN A 119 8.70 -10.48 -4.41
C GLN A 119 7.38 -9.83 -4.78
N TYR A 120 6.65 -10.43 -5.72
CA TYR A 120 5.40 -9.91 -6.23
C TYR A 120 4.27 -10.85 -5.88
N LEU A 121 3.10 -10.28 -5.62
CA LEU A 121 1.89 -11.01 -5.31
C LEU A 121 0.73 -10.28 -5.96
N ALA A 122 -0.09 -11.01 -6.72
CA ALA A 122 -1.30 -10.52 -7.37
C ALA A 122 -2.46 -11.48 -7.07
N ILE A 123 -3.67 -10.96 -6.95
CA ILE A 123 -4.87 -11.72 -6.54
C ILE A 123 -6.01 -11.32 -7.47
N ASP A 124 -6.75 -12.31 -7.97
CA ASP A 124 -8.02 -12.11 -8.65
C ASP A 124 -8.99 -11.39 -7.69
N PRO A 125 -9.59 -10.25 -8.06
CA PRO A 125 -10.45 -9.47 -7.16
C PRO A 125 -11.65 -10.23 -6.57
N LYS A 126 -12.09 -11.34 -7.19
CA LYS A 126 -13.13 -12.24 -6.64
C LYS A 126 -12.58 -13.38 -5.76
N GLY A 127 -11.27 -13.38 -5.52
CA GLY A 127 -10.56 -14.33 -4.67
C GLY A 127 -10.45 -15.74 -5.25
N ARG A 128 -10.46 -15.89 -6.58
CA ARG A 128 -10.49 -17.20 -7.27
C ARG A 128 -9.12 -17.72 -7.69
N ALA A 129 -8.12 -16.85 -7.79
CA ALA A 129 -6.75 -17.21 -8.14
C ALA A 129 -5.76 -16.25 -7.46
N ILE A 130 -4.58 -16.77 -7.13
CA ILE A 130 -3.49 -16.05 -6.46
C ILE A 130 -2.22 -16.30 -7.26
N MET A 131 -1.58 -15.25 -7.77
CA MET A 131 -0.33 -15.33 -8.51
C MET A 131 0.82 -14.79 -7.65
N ILE A 132 1.88 -15.59 -7.48
CA ILE A 132 3.11 -15.19 -6.81
C ILE A 132 4.27 -15.21 -7.80
N GLY A 133 5.05 -14.12 -7.82
CA GLY A 133 6.08 -13.87 -8.81
C GLY A 133 7.46 -13.63 -8.18
N ALA A 134 8.49 -14.05 -8.90
CA ALA A 134 9.88 -13.67 -8.67
C ALA A 134 10.22 -12.38 -9.43
N VAL A 135 11.41 -11.82 -9.19
CA VAL A 135 11.92 -10.68 -9.99
C VAL A 135 12.20 -11.10 -11.42
N GLU A 136 12.56 -12.36 -11.62
CA GLU A 136 12.82 -12.91 -12.95
C GLU A 136 12.23 -14.31 -13.09
N LYS A 137 11.78 -14.63 -14.29
CA LYS A 137 11.44 -15.96 -14.79
C LYS A 137 10.24 -16.63 -14.17
N GLN A 138 10.27 -16.91 -12.87
CA GLN A 138 9.28 -17.77 -12.23
C GLN A 138 8.04 -17.02 -11.78
N LYS A 139 6.87 -17.54 -12.19
CA LYS A 139 5.54 -17.10 -11.79
C LYS A 139 4.69 -18.34 -11.53
N LEU A 140 4.01 -18.38 -10.38
CA LEU A 140 3.18 -19.51 -9.97
C LEU A 140 1.77 -19.02 -9.64
N VAL A 141 0.76 -19.75 -10.08
CA VAL A 141 -0.64 -19.47 -9.80
C VAL A 141 -1.25 -20.57 -8.94
N TYR A 142 -1.93 -20.19 -7.87
CA TYR A 142 -2.66 -21.07 -6.98
C TYR A 142 -4.15 -20.76 -7.05
N ILE A 143 -4.97 -21.82 -7.05
CA ILE A 143 -6.44 -21.70 -7.07
C ILE A 143 -6.96 -22.03 -5.67
N PRO A 144 -7.39 -21.02 -4.88
CA PRO A 144 -8.06 -21.26 -3.61
C PRO A 144 -9.42 -21.92 -3.79
N ASN A 145 -9.66 -22.98 -3.04
CA ASN A 145 -10.91 -23.75 -3.02
C ASN A 145 -11.48 -23.84 -1.61
N ARG A 146 -12.70 -24.39 -1.50
CA ARG A 146 -13.31 -24.76 -0.21
C ARG A 146 -13.50 -26.27 -0.17
N ASP A 147 -13.14 -26.90 0.94
CA ASP A 147 -13.52 -28.28 1.21
C ASP A 147 -15.01 -28.38 1.62
N ALA A 148 -15.49 -29.61 1.85
CA ALA A 148 -16.86 -29.85 2.28
C ALA A 148 -17.21 -29.23 3.66
N GLU A 149 -16.20 -28.87 4.45
CA GLU A 149 -16.32 -28.21 5.76
C GLU A 149 -16.16 -26.69 5.65
N ALA A 150 -16.16 -26.14 4.43
CA ALA A 150 -15.95 -24.73 4.12
C ALA A 150 -14.59 -24.16 4.53
N ARG A 151 -13.58 -25.02 4.77
CA ARG A 151 -12.21 -24.58 5.01
C ARG A 151 -11.52 -24.25 3.69
N LEU A 152 -10.70 -23.21 3.74
CA LEU A 152 -9.87 -22.80 2.62
C LEU A 152 -8.78 -23.86 2.35
N THR A 153 -8.72 -24.33 1.11
CA THR A 153 -7.62 -25.14 0.57
C THR A 153 -7.04 -24.43 -0.66
N ILE A 154 -5.87 -24.86 -1.15
CA ILE A 154 -5.32 -24.38 -2.42
C ILE A 154 -4.93 -25.56 -3.31
N SER A 155 -4.96 -25.35 -4.62
CA SER A 155 -4.48 -26.31 -5.62
C SER A 155 -2.96 -26.44 -5.62
N SER A 156 -2.45 -27.44 -6.34
CA SER A 156 -1.06 -27.43 -6.81
C SER A 156 -0.79 -26.19 -7.67
N PRO A 157 0.46 -25.68 -7.69
CA PRO A 157 0.80 -24.50 -8.47
C PRO A 157 0.73 -24.76 -9.97
N LEU A 158 0.14 -23.83 -10.71
CA LEU A 158 0.25 -23.75 -12.16
C LEU A 158 1.42 -22.84 -12.52
N GLU A 159 2.29 -23.29 -13.41
CA GLU A 159 3.49 -22.55 -13.80
C GLU A 159 3.20 -21.59 -14.96
N ALA A 160 3.72 -20.36 -14.85
CA ALA A 160 3.71 -19.34 -15.90
C ALA A 160 5.14 -18.81 -16.16
N ASN A 161 6.10 -19.75 -16.23
CA ASN A 161 7.52 -19.44 -16.31
C ASN A 161 7.91 -18.92 -17.70
N LYS A 162 8.72 -17.85 -17.75
CA LYS A 162 9.29 -17.33 -19.00
C LYS A 162 10.74 -16.91 -18.76
N SER A 163 11.69 -17.64 -19.34
CA SER A 163 13.13 -17.36 -19.19
C SER A 163 13.50 -15.96 -19.70
N ASN A 164 14.56 -15.38 -19.12
CA ASN A 164 15.13 -14.09 -19.53
C ASN A 164 14.17 -12.91 -19.41
N THR A 165 13.13 -13.05 -18.59
CA THR A 165 12.13 -11.98 -18.40
C THR A 165 12.14 -11.45 -16.98
N LEU A 166 12.41 -10.16 -16.86
CA LEU A 166 12.30 -9.37 -15.63
C LEU A 166 10.85 -8.95 -15.42
N VAL A 167 10.39 -8.97 -14.19
CA VAL A 167 9.05 -8.51 -13.77
C VAL A 167 9.22 -7.27 -12.90
N TYR A 168 8.48 -6.20 -13.21
CA TYR A 168 8.53 -4.93 -12.47
C TYR A 168 7.39 -4.80 -11.47
N HIS A 169 6.18 -5.22 -11.87
CA HIS A 169 4.99 -5.20 -11.04
C HIS A 169 3.95 -6.20 -11.56
N MET A 170 3.05 -6.66 -10.70
CA MET A 170 1.96 -7.58 -11.06
C MET A 170 0.65 -7.16 -10.38
N VAL A 171 -0.47 -7.24 -11.09
CA VAL A 171 -1.80 -7.02 -10.53
C VAL A 171 -2.81 -8.00 -11.10
N GLY A 172 -3.84 -8.34 -10.31
CA GLY A 172 -5.01 -9.05 -10.81
C GLY A 172 -5.97 -8.06 -11.48
N ILE A 173 -6.61 -8.48 -12.56
CA ILE A 173 -7.61 -7.68 -13.28
C ILE A 173 -8.99 -8.12 -12.83
N ASP A 174 -9.88 -7.16 -12.58
CA ASP A 174 -11.28 -7.45 -12.27
C ASP A 174 -12.04 -7.77 -13.57
N VAL A 175 -12.00 -9.04 -13.97
CA VAL A 175 -12.71 -9.58 -15.15
C VAL A 175 -14.05 -10.22 -14.76
N ALA A 176 -14.70 -9.69 -13.73
CA ALA A 176 -15.97 -10.21 -13.24
C ALA A 176 -15.87 -11.71 -12.85
N PHE A 177 -16.53 -12.58 -13.61
CA PHE A 177 -16.53 -14.03 -13.44
C PHE A 177 -15.91 -14.79 -14.61
N ASP A 178 -15.33 -14.09 -15.58
CA ASP A 178 -14.52 -14.72 -16.62
C ASP A 178 -13.22 -15.29 -16.04
N ASN A 179 -12.48 -16.04 -16.87
CA ASN A 179 -11.21 -16.62 -16.50
C ASN A 179 -10.28 -15.55 -15.89
N PRO A 180 -9.74 -15.74 -14.67
CA PRO A 180 -8.90 -14.75 -14.01
C PRO A 180 -7.72 -14.33 -14.88
N ILE A 181 -7.44 -13.02 -14.90
CA ILE A 181 -6.32 -12.46 -15.66
C ILE A 181 -5.40 -11.70 -14.73
N PHE A 182 -4.09 -11.89 -14.92
CA PHE A 182 -3.05 -11.14 -14.25
C PHE A 182 -2.25 -10.31 -15.26
N ALA A 183 -2.15 -9.00 -15.01
CA ALA A 183 -1.29 -8.11 -15.77
C ALA A 183 0.08 -8.00 -15.09
N CYS A 184 1.15 -8.11 -15.89
CA CYS A 184 2.53 -7.98 -15.44
C CYS A 184 3.27 -6.99 -16.34
N LEU A 185 4.12 -6.16 -15.73
CA LEU A 185 5.10 -5.34 -16.43
C LEU A 185 6.38 -6.16 -16.63
N GLU A 186 6.77 -6.40 -17.87
CA GLU A 186 7.83 -7.35 -18.23
C GLU A 186 8.86 -6.78 -19.21
N ILE A 187 10.14 -7.12 -19.04
CA ILE A 187 11.22 -6.85 -20.00
C ILE A 187 11.93 -8.16 -20.30
N ASP A 188 12.04 -8.50 -21.58
CA ASP A 188 12.91 -9.59 -22.04
C ASP A 188 14.30 -9.03 -22.33
N TYR A 189 15.34 -9.61 -21.72
CA TYR A 189 16.73 -9.15 -21.87
C TYR A 189 17.61 -10.14 -22.65
N GLU A 190 17.02 -11.17 -23.27
CA GLU A 190 17.76 -12.17 -24.05
C GLU A 190 18.58 -11.56 -25.19
N GLU A 191 17.99 -10.62 -25.95
CA GLU A 191 18.68 -9.93 -27.05
C GLU A 191 19.79 -9.00 -26.54
N VAL A 192 19.57 -8.36 -25.39
CA VAL A 192 20.54 -7.46 -24.74
C VAL A 192 21.81 -8.21 -24.33
N ASP A 193 21.66 -9.40 -23.74
CA ASP A 193 22.81 -10.23 -23.34
C ASP A 193 23.59 -10.77 -24.55
N ALA A 194 22.95 -10.89 -25.71
CA ALA A 194 23.53 -11.40 -26.94
C ALA A 194 24.19 -10.32 -27.80
N ASP A 195 24.02 -9.03 -27.49
CA ASP A 195 24.49 -7.89 -28.29
C ASP A 195 25.70 -7.17 -27.66
N PRO A 196 26.93 -7.37 -28.18
CA PRO A 196 28.13 -6.68 -27.70
C PRO A 196 28.17 -5.18 -28.04
N THR A 197 27.32 -4.70 -28.95
CA THR A 197 27.32 -3.30 -29.39
C THR A 197 26.61 -2.37 -28.40
N GLY A 198 25.64 -2.92 -27.65
CA GLY A 198 24.83 -2.19 -26.69
C GLY A 198 23.64 -1.45 -27.33
N GLU A 199 23.38 -1.63 -28.61
CA GLU A 199 22.23 -1.03 -29.31
C GLU A 199 20.91 -1.66 -28.82
N ALA A 200 20.91 -2.96 -28.54
CA ALA A 200 19.73 -3.69 -28.04
C ALA A 200 19.19 -3.11 -26.72
N VAL A 201 20.05 -2.54 -25.87
CA VAL A 201 19.63 -1.92 -24.61
C VAL A 201 18.70 -0.73 -24.87
N GLN A 202 18.95 0.04 -25.94
CA GLN A 202 18.19 1.25 -26.25
C GLN A 202 16.86 0.95 -26.97
N THR A 203 16.78 -0.19 -27.66
CA THR A 203 15.57 -0.59 -28.40
C THR A 203 14.63 -1.47 -27.59
N THR A 204 15.13 -2.13 -26.53
CA THR A 204 14.35 -3.02 -25.69
C THR A 204 13.29 -2.23 -24.91
N ARG A 205 12.01 -2.54 -25.17
CA ARG A 205 10.87 -1.89 -24.51
C ARG A 205 10.28 -2.77 -23.42
N GLN A 206 9.74 -2.13 -22.40
CA GLN A 206 8.87 -2.80 -21.44
C GLN A 206 7.56 -3.18 -22.10
N THR A 207 7.02 -4.33 -21.72
CA THR A 207 5.76 -4.88 -22.24
C THR A 207 4.76 -5.07 -21.11
N LEU A 208 3.50 -4.76 -21.38
CA LEU A 208 2.38 -5.16 -20.54
C LEU A 208 1.87 -6.52 -21.03
N THR A 209 2.05 -7.54 -20.21
CA THR A 209 1.68 -8.92 -20.52
C THR A 209 0.53 -9.38 -19.65
N PHE A 210 -0.48 -10.01 -20.27
CA PHE A 210 -1.65 -10.58 -19.60
C PHE A 210 -1.57 -12.10 -19.59
N TYR A 211 -1.61 -12.67 -18.39
CA TYR A 211 -1.67 -14.11 -18.16
C TYR A 211 -3.09 -14.50 -17.78
N GLU A 212 -3.72 -15.35 -18.57
CA GLU A 212 -5.07 -15.86 -18.33
C GLU A 212 -4.99 -17.25 -17.68
N VAL A 213 -5.77 -17.45 -16.62
CA VAL A 213 -5.92 -18.74 -15.95
C VAL A 213 -7.16 -19.43 -16.49
N ASP A 214 -6.95 -20.47 -17.31
CA ASP A 214 -8.06 -21.27 -17.82
C ASP A 214 -8.42 -22.34 -16.79
N PHE A 215 -9.58 -22.19 -16.13
CA PHE A 215 -10.06 -23.17 -15.15
C PHE A 215 -10.49 -24.50 -15.78
N GLY A 216 -10.96 -24.50 -17.03
CA GLY A 216 -11.41 -25.71 -17.72
C GLY A 216 -10.22 -26.59 -18.12
N LEU A 217 -9.17 -25.96 -18.63
CA LEU A 217 -7.94 -26.64 -19.05
C LEU A 217 -6.89 -26.74 -17.94
N ASN A 218 -7.10 -26.07 -16.81
CA ASN A 218 -6.22 -26.04 -15.64
C ASN A 218 -4.76 -25.69 -15.99
N HIS A 219 -4.57 -24.64 -16.79
CA HIS A 219 -3.25 -24.12 -17.15
C HIS A 219 -3.29 -22.59 -17.26
N VAL A 220 -2.11 -21.97 -17.26
CA VAL A 220 -1.96 -20.52 -17.44
C VAL A 220 -1.38 -20.26 -18.82
N VAL A 221 -2.02 -19.36 -19.57
CA VAL A 221 -1.59 -18.97 -20.92
C VAL A 221 -1.23 -17.50 -20.95
N ARG A 222 -0.14 -17.16 -21.65
CA ARG A 222 0.20 -15.77 -21.98
C ARG A 222 -0.69 -15.33 -23.14
N LYS A 223 -1.82 -14.71 -22.83
CA LYS A 223 -2.89 -14.39 -23.79
C LYS A 223 -2.53 -13.19 -24.66
N TYR A 224 -1.95 -12.16 -24.04
CA TYR A 224 -1.72 -10.86 -24.68
C TYR A 224 -0.41 -10.25 -24.20
N SER A 225 0.28 -9.53 -25.07
CA SER A 225 1.50 -8.83 -24.74
C SER A 225 1.69 -7.66 -25.68
N GLU A 226 1.81 -6.45 -25.13
CA GLU A 226 2.04 -5.25 -25.92
C GLU A 226 3.18 -4.41 -25.35
N PRO A 227 4.02 -3.82 -26.22
CA PRO A 227 5.05 -2.89 -25.79
C PRO A 227 4.42 -1.60 -25.27
N LEU A 228 5.00 -1.07 -24.19
CA LEU A 228 4.71 0.24 -23.67
C LEU A 228 5.58 1.28 -24.37
N GLU A 229 5.08 2.50 -24.42
CA GLU A 229 5.83 3.65 -24.94
C GLU A 229 6.92 4.07 -23.95
N GLU A 230 6.55 4.16 -22.67
CA GLU A 230 7.43 4.56 -21.57
C GLU A 230 7.56 3.45 -20.52
N HIS A 231 8.66 3.47 -19.78
CA HIS A 231 8.85 2.57 -18.65
C HIS A 231 7.89 2.91 -17.51
N ALA A 232 7.07 1.92 -17.14
CA ALA A 232 6.15 1.94 -16.03
C ALA A 232 6.77 1.34 -14.77
N ASN A 233 6.44 1.93 -13.62
CA ASN A 233 6.91 1.49 -12.32
C ASN A 233 5.86 0.68 -11.54
N SER A 234 4.56 0.92 -11.77
CA SER A 234 3.49 0.21 -11.05
C SER A 234 2.20 0.12 -11.89
N LEU A 235 1.30 -0.76 -11.45
CA LEU A 235 -0.02 -0.98 -12.04
C LEU A 235 -1.09 -0.84 -10.96
N ILE A 236 -2.27 -0.37 -11.33
CA ILE A 236 -3.44 -0.26 -10.45
C ILE A 236 -4.60 -1.04 -11.08
N THR A 237 -5.21 -1.93 -10.30
CA THR A 237 -6.41 -2.67 -10.72
C THR A 237 -7.60 -1.72 -10.81
N VAL A 238 -8.23 -1.65 -11.99
CA VAL A 238 -9.49 -0.94 -12.16
C VAL A 238 -10.66 -1.88 -11.88
N PRO A 239 -11.65 -1.49 -11.04
CA PRO A 239 -12.85 -2.29 -10.83
C PRO A 239 -13.57 -2.61 -12.14
N GLY A 240 -14.09 -3.83 -12.26
CA GLY A 240 -14.76 -4.33 -13.45
C GLY A 240 -16.22 -4.69 -13.21
N ASP A 241 -16.89 -5.17 -14.26
CA ASP A 241 -18.30 -5.59 -14.28
C ASP A 241 -19.25 -4.41 -13.98
N LYS A 242 -20.32 -4.66 -13.21
CA LYS A 242 -21.27 -3.67 -12.71
C LYS A 242 -20.65 -2.49 -11.95
N ASP A 243 -19.40 -2.62 -11.51
CA ASP A 243 -18.74 -1.64 -10.67
C ASP A 243 -17.73 -0.77 -11.44
N GLY A 244 -17.44 -1.06 -12.71
CA GLY A 244 -16.50 -0.29 -13.52
C GLY A 244 -16.06 -0.99 -14.80
N PRO A 245 -15.22 -0.34 -15.63
CA PRO A 245 -14.85 -0.80 -16.97
C PRO A 245 -13.82 -1.95 -17.00
N GLY A 246 -13.24 -2.31 -15.85
CA GLY A 246 -12.14 -3.27 -15.78
C GLY A 246 -10.83 -2.68 -16.31
N GLY A 247 -9.85 -3.54 -16.62
CA GLY A 247 -8.55 -3.12 -17.12
C GLY A 247 -7.57 -2.66 -16.02
N VAL A 248 -6.55 -1.90 -16.42
CA VAL A 248 -5.46 -1.46 -15.54
C VAL A 248 -5.07 -0.01 -15.82
N LEU A 249 -4.68 0.70 -14.76
CA LEU A 249 -3.92 1.95 -14.89
C LEU A 249 -2.43 1.64 -14.77
N ILE A 250 -1.66 2.14 -15.71
CA ILE A 250 -0.23 2.00 -15.83
C ILE A 250 0.38 3.32 -15.37
N CYS A 251 1.17 3.28 -14.31
CA CYS A 251 1.89 4.43 -13.80
C CYS A 251 3.29 4.43 -14.42
N SER A 252 3.60 5.46 -15.20
CA SER A 252 4.88 5.66 -15.87
C SER A 252 5.48 7.01 -15.48
N GLU A 253 6.72 7.24 -15.90
CA GLU A 253 7.33 8.56 -15.74
C GLU A 253 6.51 9.62 -16.48
N ASN A 254 6.10 10.65 -15.75
CA ASN A 254 5.26 11.78 -16.16
C ASN A 254 3.84 11.45 -16.66
N TYR A 255 3.43 10.18 -16.75
CA TYR A 255 2.13 9.78 -17.32
C TYR A 255 1.39 8.73 -16.50
N ILE A 256 0.06 8.81 -16.53
CA ILE A 256 -0.83 7.71 -16.18
C ILE A 256 -1.56 7.26 -17.45
N THR A 257 -1.55 5.95 -17.72
CA THR A 257 -2.17 5.38 -18.93
C THR A 257 -3.19 4.33 -18.55
N TYR A 258 -4.44 4.50 -18.97
CA TYR A 258 -5.45 3.47 -18.88
C TYR A 258 -5.37 2.54 -20.09
N LYS A 259 -5.36 1.24 -19.82
CA LYS A 259 -5.30 0.21 -20.84
C LYS A 259 -6.21 -0.96 -20.47
N ASN A 260 -6.99 -1.43 -21.43
CA ASN A 260 -7.84 -2.61 -21.28
C ASN A 260 -7.68 -3.53 -22.50
N GLN A 261 -8.15 -4.77 -22.39
CA GLN A 261 -8.18 -5.69 -23.53
C GLN A 261 -9.26 -5.30 -24.54
N GLY A 262 -9.10 -5.75 -25.78
CA GLY A 262 -10.10 -5.59 -26.83
C GLY A 262 -9.94 -4.30 -27.63
N GLU A 263 -11.05 -3.64 -27.95
CA GLU A 263 -11.10 -2.46 -28.83
C GLU A 263 -10.92 -1.13 -28.07
N GLN A 264 -10.70 -1.17 -26.75
CA GLN A 264 -10.48 0.03 -25.94
C GLN A 264 -9.16 0.71 -26.35
N PRO A 265 -9.19 1.99 -26.78
CA PRO A 265 -7.96 2.72 -27.06
C PRO A 265 -7.20 3.04 -25.78
N ASP A 266 -5.88 3.13 -25.90
CA ASP A 266 -5.00 3.58 -24.83
C ASP A 266 -5.29 5.06 -24.53
N ILE A 267 -5.61 5.37 -23.27
CA ILE A 267 -5.90 6.74 -22.82
C ILE A 267 -4.78 7.18 -21.90
N ARG A 268 -4.11 8.27 -22.26
CA ARG A 268 -2.95 8.80 -21.53
C ARG A 268 -3.29 10.15 -20.93
N CYS A 269 -2.85 10.39 -19.69
CA CYS A 269 -2.93 11.69 -19.06
C CYS A 269 -1.57 12.04 -18.42
N PRO A 270 -1.02 13.23 -18.65
CA PRO A 270 0.20 13.66 -17.97
C PRO A 270 -0.07 13.93 -16.49
N ILE A 271 0.93 13.64 -15.65
CA ILE A 271 0.90 13.92 -14.21
C ILE A 271 1.07 15.44 -14.03
N PRO A 272 0.11 16.13 -13.37
CA PRO A 272 0.23 17.56 -13.13
C PRO A 272 1.46 17.91 -12.27
N ARG A 273 2.13 19.02 -12.59
CA ARG A 273 3.28 19.53 -11.84
C ARG A 273 2.94 20.73 -10.96
N ARG A 274 3.73 20.94 -9.91
CA ARG A 274 3.60 22.13 -9.07
C ARG A 274 3.97 23.38 -9.87
N ARG A 275 3.22 24.46 -9.70
CA ARG A 275 3.59 25.77 -10.24
C ARG A 275 4.88 26.24 -9.59
N ASN A 276 5.82 26.70 -10.42
CA ASN A 276 7.10 27.25 -9.97
C ASN A 276 7.89 26.27 -9.09
N ASP A 277 7.90 24.99 -9.47
CA ASP A 277 8.67 23.98 -8.76
C ASP A 277 10.16 24.35 -8.73
N LEU A 278 10.82 24.06 -7.61
CA LEU A 278 12.23 24.36 -7.39
C LEU A 278 13.13 23.19 -7.80
N ASP A 279 12.54 22.02 -8.02
CA ASP A 279 13.24 20.85 -8.54
C ASP A 279 13.68 21.06 -10.00
N ASP A 280 14.69 20.32 -10.42
CA ASP A 280 15.22 20.35 -11.77
C ASP A 280 14.10 20.02 -12.80
N PRO A 281 13.81 20.92 -13.76
CA PRO A 281 12.79 20.66 -14.78
C PRO A 281 13.03 19.39 -15.61
N GLU A 282 14.30 18.97 -15.79
CA GLU A 282 14.66 17.76 -16.55
C GLU A 282 14.32 16.46 -15.79
N ARG A 283 14.14 16.53 -14.47
CA ARG A 283 13.76 15.37 -13.66
C ARG A 283 12.29 15.01 -13.93
N GLY A 284 12.01 13.74 -14.22
CA GLY A 284 10.64 13.24 -14.34
C GLY A 284 9.93 13.06 -12.99
N MET A 285 8.64 12.74 -13.05
CA MET A 285 7.79 12.48 -11.88
C MET A 285 7.14 11.10 -12.00
N ILE A 286 7.16 10.30 -10.94
CA ILE A 286 6.45 9.01 -10.89
C ILE A 286 5.45 8.97 -9.72
N LEU A 287 4.57 7.97 -9.76
CA LEU A 287 3.63 7.66 -8.68
C LEU A 287 4.25 6.60 -7.77
N VAL A 288 4.31 6.87 -6.46
CA VAL A 288 4.98 5.99 -5.48
C VAL A 288 4.04 4.99 -4.84
N CYS A 289 2.77 5.35 -4.67
CA CYS A 289 1.75 4.45 -4.13
C CYS A 289 0.35 4.84 -4.61
N SER A 290 -0.58 3.91 -4.48
CA SER A 290 -1.98 4.11 -4.82
C SER A 290 -2.90 3.45 -3.78
N ALA A 291 -4.10 4.00 -3.66
CA ALA A 291 -5.19 3.38 -2.93
C ALA A 291 -6.45 3.41 -3.80
N THR A 292 -7.14 2.27 -3.87
CA THR A 292 -8.41 2.15 -4.59
C THR A 292 -9.55 2.20 -3.60
N HIS A 293 -10.49 3.12 -3.79
CA HIS A 293 -11.73 3.15 -3.03
C HIS A 293 -12.91 2.81 -3.92
N LYS A 294 -13.72 1.86 -3.47
CA LYS A 294 -14.89 1.39 -4.19
C LYS A 294 -16.11 1.45 -3.27
N THR A 295 -17.13 2.15 -3.74
CA THR A 295 -18.48 2.14 -3.17
C THR A 295 -19.43 1.43 -4.15
N LYS A 296 -20.72 1.34 -3.81
CA LYS A 296 -21.72 0.74 -4.72
C LYS A 296 -22.06 1.64 -5.92
N SER A 297 -21.79 2.94 -5.83
CA SER A 297 -22.20 3.94 -6.82
C SER A 297 -21.02 4.48 -7.62
N MET A 298 -19.84 4.55 -7.02
CA MET A 298 -18.64 5.11 -7.63
C MET A 298 -17.38 4.42 -7.11
N PHE A 299 -16.32 4.52 -7.89
CA PHE A 299 -14.97 4.22 -7.48
C PHE A 299 -14.07 5.41 -7.82
N PHE A 300 -12.96 5.52 -7.09
CA PHE A 300 -11.91 6.48 -7.39
C PHE A 300 -10.58 5.93 -6.87
N PHE A 301 -9.50 6.51 -7.35
CA PHE A 301 -8.16 6.20 -6.89
C PHE A 301 -7.56 7.42 -6.22
N LEU A 302 -6.80 7.20 -5.15
CA LEU A 302 -5.85 8.18 -4.64
C LEU A 302 -4.46 7.71 -5.06
N VAL A 303 -3.76 8.51 -5.84
CA VAL A 303 -2.38 8.22 -6.26
C VAL A 303 -1.46 9.28 -5.69
N GLN A 304 -0.30 8.87 -5.18
CA GLN A 304 0.66 9.79 -4.57
C GLN A 304 1.91 9.92 -5.44
N THR A 305 2.39 11.15 -5.65
CA THR A 305 3.66 11.44 -6.34
C THR A 305 4.86 11.34 -5.40
N GLU A 306 6.08 11.39 -5.94
CA GLU A 306 7.33 11.43 -5.16
C GLU A 306 7.43 12.62 -4.19
N GLN A 307 6.74 13.71 -4.48
CA GLN A 307 6.70 14.91 -3.63
C GLN A 307 5.61 14.85 -2.55
N GLY A 308 4.85 13.75 -2.48
CA GLY A 308 3.80 13.53 -1.50
C GLY A 308 2.42 14.09 -1.90
N ASP A 309 2.28 14.57 -3.14
CA ASP A 309 1.00 15.10 -3.63
C ASP A 309 0.05 13.96 -3.97
N VAL A 310 -1.14 14.00 -3.36
CA VAL A 310 -2.19 13.03 -3.61
C VAL A 310 -3.13 13.60 -4.66
N PHE A 311 -3.33 12.85 -5.73
CA PHE A 311 -4.33 13.14 -6.75
C PHE A 311 -5.49 12.15 -6.63
N LYS A 312 -6.71 12.67 -6.71
CA LYS A 312 -7.90 11.87 -6.94
C LYS A 312 -7.99 11.62 -8.45
N VAL A 313 -7.98 10.34 -8.82
CA VAL A 313 -8.14 9.90 -10.22
C VAL A 313 -9.52 9.27 -10.37
N THR A 314 -10.27 9.74 -11.36
CA THR A 314 -11.57 9.20 -11.76
C THR A 314 -11.53 8.83 -13.24
N LEU A 315 -12.32 7.84 -13.62
CA LEU A 315 -12.46 7.40 -15.00
C LEU A 315 -13.88 7.73 -15.44
N GLU A 316 -14.00 8.51 -16.51
CA GLU A 316 -15.28 8.73 -17.15
C GLU A 316 -15.51 7.64 -18.19
N THR A 317 -16.70 7.07 -18.15
CA THR A 317 -17.11 5.96 -19.00
C THR A 317 -18.34 6.35 -19.81
N ASN A 318 -18.31 6.07 -21.11
CA ASN A 318 -19.48 6.14 -21.97
C ASN A 318 -19.82 4.73 -22.47
N GLU A 319 -21.02 4.26 -22.13
CA GLU A 319 -21.45 2.88 -22.35
C GLU A 319 -20.47 1.87 -21.74
N GLU A 320 -19.68 1.18 -22.56
CA GLU A 320 -18.70 0.16 -22.14
C GLU A 320 -17.24 0.64 -22.26
N PHE A 321 -17.00 1.85 -22.80
CA PHE A 321 -15.65 2.37 -23.04
C PHE A 321 -15.30 3.49 -22.07
N VAL A 322 -14.04 3.51 -21.63
CA VAL A 322 -13.48 4.68 -20.93
C VAL A 322 -13.24 5.76 -21.98
N THR A 323 -13.66 6.99 -21.69
CA THR A 323 -13.48 8.14 -22.60
C THR A 323 -12.34 9.04 -22.17
N GLU A 324 -12.18 9.25 -20.85
CA GLU A 324 -11.14 10.12 -20.33
C GLU A 324 -10.73 9.74 -18.90
N ILE A 325 -9.47 10.02 -18.57
CA ILE A 325 -8.94 9.97 -17.22
C ILE A 325 -8.98 11.39 -16.69
N ARG A 326 -9.63 11.60 -15.53
CA ARG A 326 -9.62 12.87 -14.83
C ARG A 326 -8.75 12.80 -13.58
N LEU A 327 -7.91 13.81 -13.40
CA LEU A 327 -7.04 13.98 -12.25
C LEU A 327 -7.34 15.30 -11.57
N LYS A 328 -7.53 15.26 -10.26
CA LYS A 328 -7.73 16.44 -9.44
C LYS A 328 -6.82 16.40 -8.22
N TYR A 329 -6.15 17.51 -7.93
CA TYR A 329 -5.30 17.61 -6.74
C TYR A 329 -6.15 17.50 -5.47
N PHE A 330 -5.82 16.53 -4.62
CA PHE A 330 -6.61 16.21 -3.44
C PHE A 330 -6.05 16.90 -2.18
N ASP A 331 -4.84 16.53 -1.77
CA ASP A 331 -4.11 17.12 -0.64
C ASP A 331 -2.64 16.65 -0.71
N THR A 332 -1.74 17.26 0.07
CA THR A 332 -0.35 16.81 0.19
C THR A 332 -0.12 16.17 1.56
N VAL A 333 0.36 14.92 1.57
CA VAL A 333 0.71 14.17 2.78
C VAL A 333 2.15 13.65 2.67
N PRO A 334 2.81 13.25 3.77
CA PRO A 334 4.15 12.68 3.66
C PRO A 334 4.20 11.45 2.74
N VAL A 335 5.29 11.30 2.01
CA VAL A 335 5.52 10.19 1.07
C VAL A 335 5.29 8.85 1.77
N ALA A 336 4.42 8.03 1.17
CA ALA A 336 3.92 6.79 1.76
C ALA A 336 4.40 5.56 0.98
N SER A 337 4.72 4.51 1.72
CA SER A 337 4.93 3.18 1.15
C SER A 337 3.61 2.49 0.80
N ALA A 338 2.54 2.80 1.55
CA ALA A 338 1.20 2.31 1.29
C ALA A 338 0.12 3.27 1.84
N MET A 339 -1.00 3.34 1.14
CA MET A 339 -2.21 4.06 1.57
C MET A 339 -3.40 3.11 1.68
N CYS A 340 -4.25 3.31 2.68
CA CYS A 340 -5.46 2.50 2.89
C CYS A 340 -6.68 3.42 3.07
N VAL A 341 -7.61 3.41 2.12
CA VAL A 341 -8.88 4.15 2.21
C VAL A 341 -9.95 3.27 2.82
N LEU A 342 -10.38 3.61 4.03
CA LEU A 342 -11.37 2.88 4.80
C LEU A 342 -12.79 3.37 4.48
N LYS A 343 -13.76 2.44 4.51
CA LYS A 343 -15.19 2.70 4.29
C LYS A 343 -15.81 3.61 5.34
N THR A 344 -15.15 3.77 6.48
CA THR A 344 -15.55 4.65 7.58
C THR A 344 -15.14 6.11 7.35
N GLY A 345 -14.58 6.46 6.18
CA GLY A 345 -14.17 7.82 5.84
C GLY A 345 -12.79 8.19 6.40
N PHE A 346 -11.90 7.21 6.55
CA PHE A 346 -10.53 7.44 7.02
C PHE A 346 -9.52 7.04 5.94
N LEU A 347 -8.42 7.78 5.88
CA LEU A 347 -7.25 7.49 5.07
C LEU A 347 -6.06 7.21 6.01
N PHE A 348 -5.56 5.98 6.00
CA PHE A 348 -4.33 5.64 6.69
C PHE A 348 -3.15 5.77 5.73
N VAL A 349 -2.13 6.51 6.14
CA VAL A 349 -0.93 6.82 5.37
C VAL A 349 0.28 6.23 6.09
N ALA A 350 0.77 5.10 5.59
CA ALA A 350 2.00 4.49 6.06
C ALA A 350 3.20 5.18 5.40
N SER A 351 3.73 6.24 6.03
CA SER A 351 4.93 6.92 5.52
C SER A 351 6.11 5.96 5.36
N GLU A 352 6.89 6.13 4.28
CA GLU A 352 8.11 5.32 4.05
C GLU A 352 9.14 5.49 5.18
N PHE A 353 9.21 6.72 5.71
CA PHE A 353 10.08 7.13 6.81
C PHE A 353 9.33 8.10 7.73
N GLY A 354 9.74 8.16 8.99
CA GLY A 354 9.09 8.96 10.03
C GLY A 354 7.74 8.41 10.47
N ASN A 355 7.01 9.23 11.21
CA ASN A 355 5.68 8.92 11.76
C ASN A 355 4.68 8.56 10.65
N HIS A 356 3.68 7.75 11.02
CA HIS A 356 2.54 7.40 10.16
C HIS A 356 1.31 8.17 10.60
N TYR A 357 0.34 8.34 9.71
CA TYR A 357 -0.78 9.24 9.95
C TYR A 357 -2.12 8.57 9.64
N LEU A 358 -3.11 8.86 10.48
CA LEU A 358 -4.51 8.59 10.20
C LEU A 358 -5.22 9.93 9.97
N TYR A 359 -5.78 10.09 8.79
CA TYR A 359 -6.60 11.23 8.43
C TYR A 359 -8.07 10.84 8.34
N GLN A 360 -8.96 11.76 8.67
CA GLN A 360 -10.38 11.68 8.34
C GLN A 360 -10.63 12.44 7.04
N ILE A 361 -11.36 11.81 6.13
CA ILE A 361 -11.78 12.40 4.86
C ILE A 361 -13.01 13.26 5.17
N ALA A 362 -12.81 14.57 5.22
CA ALA A 362 -13.89 15.53 5.43
C ALA A 362 -14.68 15.76 4.15
N ASN A 363 -13.98 15.90 3.02
CA ASN A 363 -14.56 16.15 1.70
C ASN A 363 -13.92 15.22 0.66
N LEU A 364 -14.69 14.85 -0.38
CA LEU A 364 -14.21 14.01 -1.48
C LEU A 364 -13.48 14.80 -2.58
N GLY A 365 -13.30 16.11 -2.40
CA GLY A 365 -12.58 16.99 -3.33
C GLY A 365 -13.34 17.30 -4.63
N ASP A 366 -14.65 17.05 -4.72
CA ASP A 366 -15.44 17.32 -5.93
C ASP A 366 -15.93 18.78 -5.99
N ASP A 367 -16.44 19.31 -4.88
CA ASP A 367 -17.10 20.62 -4.81
C ASP A 367 -16.16 21.75 -4.33
N ASP A 368 -15.06 21.98 -5.04
CA ASP A 368 -14.16 23.10 -4.79
C ASP A 368 -13.68 23.78 -6.08
N ASP A 369 -13.09 24.98 -5.93
CA ASP A 369 -12.57 25.79 -7.03
C ASP A 369 -11.21 25.27 -7.57
N GLU A 370 -10.80 24.04 -7.20
CA GLU A 370 -9.55 23.46 -7.70
C GLU A 370 -9.71 22.99 -9.15
N PRO A 371 -8.69 23.20 -10.00
CA PRO A 371 -8.75 22.75 -11.39
C PRO A 371 -8.78 21.22 -11.46
N GLU A 372 -9.67 20.70 -12.30
CA GLU A 372 -9.72 19.30 -12.70
C GLU A 372 -9.07 19.18 -14.08
N PHE A 373 -8.17 18.21 -14.23
CA PHE A 373 -7.42 17.96 -15.46
C PHE A 373 -7.96 16.70 -16.13
N SER A 374 -8.18 16.76 -17.45
CA SER A 374 -8.65 15.59 -18.22
C SER A 374 -7.65 15.23 -19.32
N SER A 375 -7.52 13.93 -19.60
CA SER A 375 -6.80 13.43 -20.78
C SER A 375 -7.36 13.93 -22.12
N ALA A 376 -8.61 14.40 -22.17
CA ALA A 376 -9.22 14.95 -23.38
C ALA A 376 -8.89 16.43 -23.61
N MET A 377 -8.30 17.12 -22.63
CA MET A 377 -7.89 18.50 -22.79
C MET A 377 -6.67 18.58 -23.72
N PRO A 378 -6.72 19.41 -24.77
CA PRO A 378 -5.59 19.54 -25.69
C PRO A 378 -4.43 20.23 -24.98
N LEU A 379 -3.27 19.57 -24.97
CA LEU A 379 -1.98 20.13 -24.57
C LEU A 379 -1.06 20.14 -25.79
N GLU A 380 -0.16 21.12 -25.86
CA GLU A 380 0.93 21.08 -26.84
C GLU A 380 1.93 19.97 -26.47
N GLU A 381 2.68 19.47 -27.46
CA GLU A 381 3.62 18.38 -27.24
C GLU A 381 4.73 18.82 -26.27
N GLY A 382 4.82 18.16 -25.11
CA GLY A 382 5.76 18.50 -24.04
C GLY A 382 5.19 19.39 -22.92
N ASP A 383 3.98 19.93 -23.08
CA ASP A 383 3.31 20.67 -22.01
C ASP A 383 2.66 19.73 -20.98
N THR A 384 2.51 20.23 -19.75
CA THR A 384 1.81 19.54 -18.68
C THR A 384 0.86 20.48 -17.93
N PHE A 385 -0.03 19.89 -17.15
CA PHE A 385 -0.91 20.64 -16.27
C PHE A 385 -0.16 21.17 -15.04
N PHE A 386 -0.59 22.32 -14.53
CA PHE A 386 0.00 22.94 -13.35
C PHE A 386 -1.01 23.23 -12.25
N PHE A 387 -0.67 22.84 -11.01
CA PHE A 387 -1.46 23.09 -9.81
C PHE A 387 -0.64 23.82 -8.73
N ALA A 388 -1.32 24.40 -7.74
CA ALA A 388 -0.68 25.06 -6.61
C ALA A 388 -0.90 24.23 -5.34
N PRO A 389 0.18 23.76 -4.68
CA PRO A 389 0.04 23.09 -3.38
C PRO A 389 -0.59 24.00 -2.33
N ARG A 390 -1.39 23.41 -1.45
CA ARG A 390 -2.05 24.12 -0.34
C ARG A 390 -2.07 23.27 0.93
N GLN A 391 -2.49 23.89 2.02
CA GLN A 391 -2.73 23.16 3.27
C GLN A 391 -3.87 22.15 3.11
N LEU A 392 -3.94 21.21 4.06
CA LEU A 392 -4.96 20.17 4.09
C LEU A 392 -6.37 20.79 4.12
N ARG A 393 -7.19 20.43 3.14
CA ARG A 393 -8.58 20.89 3.03
C ARG A 393 -9.56 19.72 2.99
N ASN A 394 -9.18 18.62 2.36
CA ASN A 394 -10.01 17.43 2.22
C ASN A 394 -9.76 16.43 3.36
N LEU A 395 -8.57 16.48 3.96
CA LEU A 395 -8.12 15.64 5.06
C LEU A 395 -8.00 16.42 6.37
N VAL A 396 -8.42 15.79 7.47
CA VAL A 396 -8.16 16.28 8.84
C VAL A 396 -7.28 15.28 9.54
N LEU A 397 -6.15 15.72 10.11
CA LEU A 397 -5.27 14.85 10.90
C LEU A 397 -5.99 14.44 12.19
N VAL A 398 -6.12 13.13 12.42
CA VAL A 398 -6.82 12.57 13.59
C VAL A 398 -5.86 11.86 14.53
N ASP A 399 -4.93 11.10 13.97
CA ASP A 399 -3.93 10.40 14.76
C ASP A 399 -2.56 10.42 14.09
N GLU A 400 -1.54 10.46 14.92
CA GLU A 400 -0.15 10.37 14.52
C GLU A 400 0.49 9.21 15.28
N MET A 401 0.97 8.22 14.52
CA MET A 401 1.64 7.06 15.06
C MET A 401 3.14 7.27 15.02
N ASP A 402 3.76 7.30 16.19
CA ASP A 402 5.19 7.49 16.31
C ASP A 402 6.01 6.36 15.68
N SER A 403 7.02 6.77 14.91
CA SER A 403 7.97 5.88 14.28
C SER A 403 9.36 6.48 14.32
N LEU A 404 10.30 5.66 14.79
CA LEU A 404 11.72 6.00 14.89
C LEU A 404 12.48 5.70 13.59
N SER A 405 11.81 5.15 12.58
CA SER A 405 12.45 4.80 11.32
C SER A 405 12.71 6.06 10.46
N PRO A 406 13.90 6.24 9.88
CA PRO A 406 15.13 5.48 10.09
C PRO A 406 15.91 6.03 11.29
N ILE A 407 16.47 5.14 12.12
CA ILE A 407 17.41 5.52 13.18
C ILE A 407 18.81 5.60 12.55
N MET A 408 19.38 6.80 12.51
CA MET A 408 20.70 7.04 11.91
C MET A 408 21.82 6.98 12.94
N ALA A 409 21.54 7.42 14.17
CA ALA A 409 22.46 7.34 15.30
C ALA A 409 21.68 7.24 16.62
N CYS A 410 22.28 6.56 17.59
CA CYS A 410 21.74 6.45 18.95
C CYS A 410 22.89 6.64 19.96
N GLN A 411 22.67 7.48 20.96
CA GLN A 411 23.55 7.65 22.11
C GLN A 411 22.79 7.38 23.39
N VAL A 412 23.36 6.55 24.26
CA VAL A 412 22.78 6.26 25.58
C VAL A 412 23.57 7.07 26.60
N ALA A 413 22.90 8.05 27.21
CA ALA A 413 23.52 8.96 28.17
C ALA A 413 22.48 9.42 29.19
N ASP A 414 22.93 9.73 30.41
CA ASP A 414 22.10 10.41 31.39
C ASP A 414 22.43 11.91 31.39
N LEU A 415 21.82 12.66 30.46
CA LEU A 415 22.02 14.12 30.40
C LEU A 415 20.96 14.87 31.22
N ALA A 416 19.86 14.20 31.56
CA ALA A 416 18.79 14.77 32.38
C ALA A 416 18.99 14.56 33.89
N ALA A 417 20.02 13.80 34.31
CA ALA A 417 20.28 13.43 35.70
C ALA A 417 19.07 12.75 36.36
N GLU A 418 18.43 11.83 35.64
CA GLU A 418 17.22 11.11 36.05
C GLU A 418 17.53 9.71 36.65
N ASP A 419 18.80 9.42 36.96
CA ASP A 419 19.37 8.12 37.37
C ASP A 419 19.26 7.00 36.31
N THR A 420 18.18 6.97 35.53
CA THR A 420 18.01 6.08 34.38
C THR A 420 18.47 6.76 33.11
N PRO A 421 19.46 6.23 32.37
CA PRO A 421 19.96 6.86 31.16
C PRO A 421 18.88 6.92 30.08
N GLN A 422 18.87 8.02 29.32
CA GLN A 422 17.96 8.24 28.21
C GLN A 422 18.60 7.78 26.89
N LEU A 423 17.77 7.46 25.90
CA LEU A 423 18.24 7.17 24.55
C LEU A 423 18.01 8.40 23.67
N TYR A 424 19.09 8.99 23.19
CA TYR A 424 19.09 10.10 22.24
C TYR A 424 19.22 9.56 20.83
N MET A 425 18.15 9.66 20.04
CA MET A 425 18.07 9.10 18.70
C MET A 425 17.96 10.20 17.64
N ALA A 426 18.92 10.24 16.72
CA ALA A 426 18.80 11.03 15.50
C ALA A 426 18.06 10.18 14.46
N CYS A 427 16.83 10.56 14.13
CA CYS A 427 15.96 9.79 13.26
C CYS A 427 15.14 10.65 12.30
N GLY A 428 14.64 10.04 11.22
CA GLY A 428 13.81 10.71 10.21
C GLY A 428 14.55 10.98 8.90
N ARG A 429 13.88 11.69 7.99
CA ARG A 429 14.34 11.91 6.61
C ARG A 429 14.04 13.34 6.17
N GLY A 430 15.03 14.00 5.58
CA GLY A 430 14.88 15.35 5.02
C GLY A 430 14.36 16.35 6.06
N SER A 431 13.35 17.14 5.69
CA SER A 431 12.69 18.12 6.57
C SER A 431 11.92 17.51 7.74
N ARG A 432 11.67 16.19 7.73
CA ARG A 432 10.98 15.46 8.81
C ARG A 432 11.96 14.76 9.78
N SER A 433 13.22 15.19 9.79
CA SER A 433 14.24 14.68 10.71
C SER A 433 14.05 15.27 12.11
N THR A 434 14.23 14.45 13.15
CA THR A 434 14.04 14.80 14.55
C THR A 434 15.13 14.19 15.44
N LEU A 435 15.49 14.88 16.52
CA LEU A 435 16.25 14.31 17.63
C LEU A 435 15.26 13.92 18.73
N ARG A 436 15.06 12.62 18.96
CA ARG A 436 14.10 12.11 19.95
C ARG A 436 14.82 11.63 21.19
N VAL A 437 14.28 11.98 22.35
CA VAL A 437 14.76 11.52 23.66
C VAL A 437 13.76 10.48 24.18
N LEU A 438 14.20 9.22 24.24
CA LEU A 438 13.37 8.15 24.78
C LEU A 438 13.70 7.90 26.24
N ARG A 439 12.64 7.86 27.05
CA ARG A 439 12.66 7.49 28.45
C ARG A 439 11.82 6.23 28.62
N HIS A 440 12.31 5.29 29.42
CA HIS A 440 11.52 4.12 29.76
C HIS A 440 10.53 4.49 30.87
N GLY A 441 9.25 4.44 30.56
CA GLY A 441 8.19 4.80 31.50
C GLY A 441 6.80 4.65 30.88
N LEU A 442 5.81 5.25 31.54
CA LEU A 442 4.45 5.39 31.02
C LEU A 442 4.32 6.74 30.31
N GLU A 443 3.58 6.75 29.22
CA GLU A 443 3.24 7.99 28.52
C GLU A 443 2.42 8.90 29.46
N VAL A 444 2.81 10.17 29.53
CA VAL A 444 2.12 11.20 30.30
C VAL A 444 1.54 12.21 29.32
N SER A 445 0.21 12.24 29.21
CA SER A 445 -0.49 13.23 28.41
C SER A 445 -0.65 14.53 29.21
N GLU A 446 0.05 15.58 28.79
CA GLU A 446 -0.01 16.89 29.41
C GLU A 446 -1.34 17.60 29.03
N MET A 447 -2.25 17.71 29.99
CA MET A 447 -3.58 18.30 29.75
C MET A 447 -3.60 19.82 29.91
N ALA A 448 -2.77 20.36 30.80
CA ALA A 448 -2.67 21.78 31.07
C ALA A 448 -1.33 22.12 31.73
N VAL A 449 -0.79 23.29 31.38
CA VAL A 449 0.47 23.81 31.94
C VAL A 449 0.20 25.20 32.48
N SER A 450 0.51 25.43 33.76
CA SER A 450 0.40 26.73 34.38
C SER A 450 1.57 26.92 35.34
N GLU A 451 2.38 27.94 35.08
CA GLU A 451 3.44 28.34 35.99
C GLU A 451 2.85 28.98 37.24
N LEU A 452 3.28 28.50 38.41
CA LEU A 452 2.86 29.05 39.70
C LEU A 452 3.95 29.99 40.24
N PRO A 453 3.59 31.15 40.81
CA PRO A 453 4.57 32.02 41.47
C PRO A 453 5.09 31.38 42.76
N GLY A 454 6.40 31.50 43.00
CA GLY A 454 7.06 30.92 44.18
C GLY A 454 7.35 29.42 44.03
N SER A 455 7.49 28.72 45.16
CA SER A 455 7.82 27.28 45.21
C SER A 455 6.69 26.52 45.90
N PRO A 456 5.65 26.07 45.17
CA PRO A 456 4.56 25.29 45.74
C PRO A 456 5.10 23.97 46.32
N ASN A 457 4.67 23.62 47.53
CA ASN A 457 5.13 22.42 48.25
C ASN A 457 4.14 21.25 48.19
N ALA A 458 2.87 21.50 47.84
CA ALA A 458 1.83 20.48 47.76
C ALA A 458 0.64 20.94 46.89
N VAL A 459 -0.10 19.97 46.37
CA VAL A 459 -1.34 20.14 45.60
C VAL A 459 -2.37 19.11 46.05
N TRP A 460 -3.63 19.54 46.19
CA TRP A 460 -4.75 18.66 46.53
C TRP A 460 -5.94 18.96 45.63
N THR A 461 -6.68 17.92 45.26
CA THR A 461 -7.96 18.04 44.54
C THR A 461 -9.09 17.54 45.43
N VAL A 462 -10.10 18.39 45.67
CA VAL A 462 -11.23 18.06 46.55
C VAL A 462 -12.53 18.24 45.76
N LYS A 463 -13.32 17.17 45.67
CA LYS A 463 -14.65 17.23 45.04
C LYS A 463 -15.61 18.05 45.91
N ARG A 464 -16.51 18.80 45.28
CA ARG A 464 -17.54 19.58 45.99
C ARG A 464 -18.61 18.71 46.67
N ARG A 465 -18.95 17.56 46.08
CA ARG A 465 -19.92 16.57 46.59
C ARG A 465 -19.44 15.16 46.29
N ALA A 466 -19.87 14.18 47.08
CA ALA A 466 -19.57 12.78 46.82
C ALA A 466 -20.22 12.26 45.52
N ASP A 467 -21.40 12.80 45.16
CA ASP A 467 -22.29 12.16 44.19
C ASP A 467 -22.10 12.61 42.74
N GLY A 468 -21.23 13.59 42.46
CA GLY A 468 -20.88 14.02 41.09
C GLY A 468 -22.02 14.64 40.25
N ILE A 469 -23.22 14.82 40.80
CA ILE A 469 -24.36 15.43 40.08
C ILE A 469 -24.25 16.96 40.19
N GLU A 470 -24.00 17.61 39.05
CA GLU A 470 -24.23 19.05 38.88
C GLU A 470 -25.75 19.30 38.94
N SER A 471 -26.20 20.08 39.93
CA SER A 471 -27.56 20.62 39.93
C SER A 471 -27.68 21.69 38.83
N PRO A 472 -28.81 21.78 38.11
CA PRO A 472 -28.98 22.57 36.90
C PRO A 472 -28.71 24.07 37.05
#